data_AF-A0A5C8A502-F1
#
_entry.id   AF-A0A5C8A502-F1
#
_cell.length_a   1.000
_cell.length_b   1.000
_cell.length_c   1.000
_cell.angle_alpha   90.00
_cell.angle_beta   90.00
_cell.angle_gamma   90.00
#
_symmetry.space_group_name_H-M   'P 1'
#
loop_
_entity.id
_entity.type
_entity.pdbx_description
1 polymer ?
#
loop_
_entity_poly.entity_id
_entity_poly.type
_entity_poly.pdbx_seq_one_letter_code
_entity_poly.pdbx_strand_id
1 'polypeptide(L)'
;MRTIPYPFIALLVVCLAACKKDDPEADPAPTPSPSVPAYQASFTATRSFLDTGNGNTSTGVLATLSLRSSSSTPVTVDSVKVNGVRAVQALTGYYVVDGSMGLDLSNEDLVWQVTDQATGMALDRSLSDMAYPTVAPITSASVVAEGSDHTLACEGVVGADSVIFVLGPLQKRFAGNVSSCTFTAAELQGLVTELYQATITAVRSRTTDVGDVRCRSAKADSRALMVLVE
;
A
#
# COMPACT_ATOMS: atom_id res chain seq x y z
N MET A 1 66.66 -11.56 -51.04
CA MET A 1 65.72 -10.48 -50.65
C MET A 1 66.19 -9.84 -49.35
N ARG A 2 67.03 -8.83 -49.50
CA ARG A 2 67.75 -7.94 -48.54
C ARG A 2 68.25 -6.78 -49.44
N THR A 3 68.38 -5.51 -49.05
CA THR A 3 68.65 -4.91 -47.73
C THR A 3 68.30 -3.41 -47.76
N ILE A 4 67.98 -2.83 -46.59
CA ILE A 4 68.30 -1.47 -46.07
C ILE A 4 68.65 -0.34 -47.07
N PRO A 5 68.03 0.85 -46.92
CA PRO A 5 68.85 2.05 -46.64
C PRO A 5 68.38 2.89 -45.42
N TYR A 6 69.31 3.10 -44.49
CA TYR A 6 69.48 4.34 -43.70
C TYR A 6 70.23 5.39 -44.57
N PRO A 7 70.53 6.61 -44.09
CA PRO A 7 69.89 7.50 -43.10
C PRO A 7 69.63 8.92 -43.69
N PHE A 8 69.17 9.90 -42.90
CA PHE A 8 69.66 11.29 -43.05
C PHE A 8 69.64 12.10 -41.74
N ILE A 9 70.49 13.14 -41.71
CA ILE A 9 71.11 13.74 -40.53
C ILE A 9 70.94 15.28 -40.57
N ALA A 10 70.82 16.03 -39.47
CA ALA A 10 70.33 15.79 -38.09
C ALA A 10 70.42 17.14 -37.34
N LEU A 11 69.64 17.38 -36.26
CA LEU A 11 69.92 18.53 -35.38
C LEU A 11 69.42 18.35 -33.94
N LEU A 12 70.38 18.40 -33.00
CA LEU A 12 70.13 18.52 -31.56
C LEU A 12 70.20 20.00 -31.16
N VAL A 13 69.10 20.56 -30.65
CA VAL A 13 69.14 21.74 -29.78
C VAL A 13 68.22 21.49 -28.60
N VAL A 14 68.80 21.53 -27.40
CA VAL A 14 68.06 21.40 -26.13
C VAL A 14 67.64 22.78 -25.65
N CYS A 15 66.34 22.99 -25.49
CA CYS A 15 65.79 24.06 -24.65
C CYS A 15 64.87 23.43 -23.62
N LEU A 16 65.23 23.55 -22.33
CA LEU A 16 64.40 23.09 -21.21
C LEU A 16 63.22 24.05 -21.00
N ALA A 17 62.01 23.50 -20.89
CA ALA A 17 60.84 24.18 -20.34
C ALA A 17 60.12 23.24 -19.37
N ALA A 18 59.50 23.81 -18.34
CA ALA A 18 59.16 23.11 -17.10
C ALA A 18 57.97 22.13 -17.21
N CYS A 19 57.92 21.20 -16.26
CA CYS A 19 56.87 20.19 -16.13
C CYS A 19 55.48 20.78 -15.87
N LYS A 20 54.46 20.13 -16.44
CA LYS A 20 53.42 19.51 -15.60
C LYS A 20 53.36 18.02 -15.91
N LYS A 21 53.08 17.24 -14.88
CA LYS A 21 52.83 15.80 -14.96
C LYS A 21 51.32 15.67 -15.12
N ASP A 22 50.88 15.18 -16.27
CA ASP A 22 49.47 14.80 -16.44
C ASP A 22 49.25 13.53 -15.63
N ASP A 23 48.50 13.63 -14.54
CA ASP A 23 48.01 12.45 -13.84
C ASP A 23 46.92 11.79 -14.70
N PRO A 24 46.87 10.45 -14.80
CA PRO A 24 45.86 9.76 -15.58
C PRO A 24 44.48 10.04 -14.99
N GLU A 25 43.57 10.54 -15.84
CA GLU A 25 42.18 10.80 -15.50
C GLU A 25 41.54 9.53 -14.95
N ALA A 26 41.00 9.61 -13.74
CA ALA A 26 40.38 8.46 -13.10
C ALA A 26 39.05 8.13 -13.80
N ASP A 27 38.92 6.90 -14.29
CA ASP A 27 37.67 6.36 -14.84
C ASP A 27 36.52 6.64 -13.86
N PRO A 28 35.41 7.25 -14.28
CA PRO A 28 34.28 7.49 -13.40
C PRO A 28 33.73 6.15 -12.93
N ALA A 29 33.87 5.86 -11.64
CA ALA A 29 33.33 4.65 -11.03
C ALA A 29 31.84 4.51 -11.38
N PRO A 30 31.37 3.30 -11.75
CA PRO A 30 30.00 3.12 -12.19
C PRO A 30 29.04 3.57 -11.09
N THR A 31 28.21 4.57 -11.39
CA THR A 31 27.13 5.01 -10.51
C THR A 31 26.31 3.78 -10.13
N PRO A 32 26.16 3.43 -8.84
CA PRO A 32 25.32 2.31 -8.46
C PRO A 32 23.89 2.62 -8.88
N SER A 33 23.35 1.80 -9.79
CA SER A 33 21.91 1.83 -10.08
C SER A 33 21.15 1.67 -8.76
N PRO A 34 20.10 2.46 -8.50
CA PRO A 34 19.30 2.29 -7.30
C PRO A 34 18.77 0.85 -7.26
N SER A 35 19.07 0.12 -6.19
CA SER A 35 18.60 -1.25 -6.02
C SER A 35 17.07 -1.25 -6.03
N VAL A 36 16.47 -2.08 -6.87
CA VAL A 36 15.04 -2.36 -6.76
C VAL A 36 14.84 -3.11 -5.44
N PRO A 37 13.99 -2.63 -4.51
CA PRO A 37 13.75 -3.30 -3.24
C PRO A 37 13.40 -4.78 -3.47
N ALA A 38 14.15 -5.68 -2.82
CA ALA A 38 14.02 -7.13 -2.97
C ALA A 38 12.61 -7.64 -2.60
N TYR A 39 11.91 -6.94 -1.72
CA TYR A 39 10.56 -7.27 -1.25
C TYR A 39 9.58 -6.10 -1.37
N GLN A 40 8.30 -6.44 -1.43
CA GLN A 40 7.18 -5.51 -1.35
C GLN A 40 6.26 -5.93 -0.21
N ALA A 41 6.03 -5.03 0.74
CA ALA A 41 5.15 -5.23 1.87
C ALA A 41 3.95 -4.27 1.80
N SER A 42 2.74 -4.77 2.01
CA SER A 42 1.51 -3.98 2.12
C SER A 42 0.88 -4.18 3.49
N PHE A 43 1.05 -3.18 4.36
CA PHE A 43 0.48 -3.12 5.70
C PHE A 43 -0.84 -2.35 5.65
N THR A 44 -1.94 -2.97 6.07
CA THR A 44 -3.27 -2.32 6.14
C THR A 44 -3.84 -2.46 7.55
N ALA A 45 -4.50 -1.42 8.02
CA ALA A 45 -5.24 -1.43 9.27
C ALA A 45 -6.61 -0.77 9.07
N THR A 46 -7.67 -1.52 9.33
CA THR A 46 -9.05 -1.14 9.06
C THR A 46 -9.85 -1.15 10.34
N ARG A 47 -10.52 -0.02 10.62
CA ARG A 47 -11.65 0.07 11.55
C ARG A 47 -12.93 0.01 10.71
N SER A 48 -13.88 -0.83 11.09
CA SER A 48 -15.16 -0.99 10.38
C SER A 48 -16.31 -0.81 11.35
N PHE A 49 -17.35 -0.11 10.92
CA PHE A 49 -18.51 0.19 11.74
C PHE A 49 -19.77 -0.15 10.94
N LEU A 50 -20.53 -1.14 11.40
CA LEU A 50 -21.77 -1.59 10.77
C LEU A 50 -22.97 -1.05 11.55
N ASP A 51 -23.82 -0.27 10.89
CA ASP A 51 -25.15 0.07 11.39
C ASP A 51 -26.08 -1.13 11.18
N THR A 52 -26.68 -1.64 12.26
CA THR A 52 -27.62 -2.76 12.21
C THR A 52 -29.09 -2.32 12.06
N GLY A 53 -29.36 -1.08 11.65
CA GLY A 53 -30.70 -0.57 11.31
C GLY A 53 -31.61 -0.30 12.51
N ASN A 54 -31.06 -0.39 13.72
CA ASN A 54 -31.76 -0.22 15.00
C ASN A 54 -31.05 0.77 15.94
N GLY A 55 -30.13 1.59 15.40
CA GLY A 55 -29.31 2.52 16.16
C GLY A 55 -28.11 1.91 16.89
N ASN A 56 -27.88 0.59 16.78
CA ASN A 56 -26.66 -0.04 17.27
C ASN A 56 -25.59 -0.08 16.18
N THR A 57 -24.34 0.20 16.58
CA THR A 57 -23.17 0.11 15.70
C THR A 57 -22.24 -1.01 16.18
N SER A 58 -22.02 -2.02 15.35
CA SER A 58 -20.99 -3.03 15.60
C SER A 58 -19.64 -2.53 15.10
N THR A 59 -18.58 -2.68 15.90
CA THR A 59 -17.21 -2.26 15.52
C THR A 59 -16.33 -3.47 15.25
N GLY A 60 -15.86 -3.59 14.01
CA GLY A 60 -14.86 -4.55 13.56
C GLY A 60 -13.47 -3.93 13.46
N VAL A 61 -12.45 -4.73 13.75
CA VAL A 61 -11.04 -4.33 13.74
C VAL A 61 -10.25 -5.40 13.00
N LEU A 62 -9.47 -4.98 11.99
CA LEU A 62 -8.67 -5.87 11.17
C LEU A 62 -7.34 -5.22 10.77
N ALA A 63 -6.23 -5.90 11.02
CA ALA A 63 -4.90 -5.55 10.54
C ALA A 63 -4.38 -6.67 9.63
N THR A 64 -3.85 -6.32 8.46
CA THR A 64 -3.35 -7.29 7.47
C THR A 64 -1.99 -6.90 6.91
N LEU A 65 -1.18 -7.92 6.60
CA LEU A 65 0.07 -7.81 5.87
C LEU A 65 0.02 -8.73 4.65
N SER A 66 0.24 -8.17 3.46
CA SER A 66 0.69 -8.96 2.31
C SER A 66 2.19 -8.74 2.07
N LEU A 67 2.97 -9.82 1.99
CA LEU A 67 4.39 -9.79 1.68
C LEU A 67 4.67 -10.55 0.38
N ARG A 68 5.44 -9.91 -0.51
CA ARG A 68 5.84 -10.45 -1.80
C ARG A 68 7.32 -10.16 -2.08
N SER A 69 7.94 -10.92 -2.97
CA SER A 69 9.19 -10.54 -3.61
C SER A 69 8.98 -9.35 -4.57
N SER A 70 10.08 -8.75 -5.05
CA SER A 70 10.07 -7.79 -6.15
C SER A 70 9.37 -8.32 -7.41
N SER A 71 9.45 -9.63 -7.67
CA SER A 71 8.74 -10.34 -8.73
C SER A 71 7.25 -10.63 -8.45
N SER A 72 6.68 -10.02 -7.41
CA SER A 72 5.27 -10.17 -6.98
C SER A 72 4.85 -11.57 -6.47
N THR A 73 5.81 -12.49 -6.30
CA THR A 73 5.58 -13.83 -5.73
C THR A 73 5.32 -13.71 -4.23
N PRO A 74 4.26 -14.32 -3.65
CA PRO A 74 4.01 -14.29 -2.21
C PRO A 74 5.14 -14.97 -1.41
N VAL A 75 5.51 -14.40 -0.26
CA VAL A 75 6.64 -14.86 0.58
C VAL A 75 6.16 -15.20 2.00
N THR A 76 6.49 -16.40 2.47
CA THR A 76 6.26 -16.81 3.87
C THR A 76 7.41 -16.40 4.77
N VAL A 77 7.13 -16.10 6.04
CA VAL A 77 8.08 -15.71 7.09
C VAL A 77 7.73 -16.39 8.42
N ASP A 78 8.69 -16.49 9.35
CA ASP A 78 8.50 -17.16 10.65
C ASP A 78 7.57 -16.40 11.62
N SER A 79 7.57 -15.07 11.57
CA SER A 79 6.76 -14.26 12.47
C SER A 79 6.32 -12.95 11.84
N VAL A 80 5.04 -12.67 12.00
CA VAL A 80 4.43 -11.36 11.82
C VAL A 80 3.70 -11.02 13.12
N LYS A 81 3.95 -9.84 13.66
CA LYS A 81 3.23 -9.28 14.81
C LYS A 81 2.77 -7.87 14.50
N VAL A 82 1.70 -7.44 15.16
CA VAL A 82 1.26 -6.05 15.23
C VAL A 82 0.90 -5.73 16.67
N ASN A 83 1.49 -4.68 17.24
CA ASN A 83 1.34 -4.31 18.65
C ASN A 83 1.56 -5.49 19.63
N GLY A 84 2.51 -6.37 19.31
CA GLY A 84 2.82 -7.59 20.08
C GLY A 84 1.91 -8.80 19.80
N VAL A 85 0.70 -8.59 19.25
CA VAL A 85 -0.22 -9.67 18.85
C VAL A 85 0.34 -10.38 17.61
N ARG A 86 0.48 -11.72 17.68
CA ARG A 86 0.98 -12.54 16.55
C ARG A 86 -0.13 -12.72 15.50
N ALA A 87 0.21 -12.51 14.24
CA ALA A 87 -0.69 -12.74 13.11
C ALA A 87 -0.81 -14.21 12.73
N VAL A 88 -2.00 -14.59 12.28
CA VAL A 88 -2.27 -15.87 11.63
C VAL A 88 -2.00 -15.71 10.13
N GLN A 89 -1.27 -16.66 9.53
CA GLN A 89 -1.13 -16.73 8.08
C GLN A 89 -2.41 -17.33 7.50
N ALA A 90 -3.21 -16.52 6.80
CA ALA A 90 -4.47 -16.97 6.18
C ALA A 90 -4.25 -17.57 4.78
N LEU A 91 -3.25 -17.08 4.04
CA LEU A 91 -2.76 -17.60 2.77
C LEU A 91 -1.25 -17.38 2.68
N THR A 92 -0.55 -18.04 1.77
CA THR A 92 0.90 -17.82 1.55
C THR A 92 1.19 -16.33 1.36
N GLY A 93 2.07 -15.78 2.20
CA GLY A 93 2.41 -14.36 2.21
C GLY A 93 1.27 -13.39 2.56
N TYR A 94 0.19 -13.86 3.18
CA TYR A 94 -0.92 -13.02 3.67
C TYR A 94 -1.26 -13.34 5.13
N TYR A 95 -1.10 -12.35 5.99
CA TYR A 95 -1.23 -12.46 7.44
C TYR A 95 -2.32 -11.53 7.96
N VAL A 96 -3.05 -12.00 8.97
CA VAL A 96 -4.22 -11.33 9.54
C VAL A 96 -4.12 -11.31 11.06
N VAL A 97 -4.50 -10.19 11.65
CA VAL A 97 -4.92 -10.07 13.05
C VAL A 97 -6.26 -9.35 13.08
N ASP A 98 -7.24 -9.90 13.78
CA ASP A 98 -8.52 -9.23 14.03
C ASP A 98 -8.69 -8.86 15.51
N GLY A 99 -9.74 -8.10 15.83
CA GLY A 99 -10.02 -7.64 17.20
C GLY A 99 -10.28 -8.77 18.21
N SER A 100 -10.75 -9.95 17.78
CA SER A 100 -10.96 -11.10 18.68
C SER A 100 -9.65 -11.71 19.18
N MET A 101 -8.55 -11.46 18.47
CA MET A 101 -7.18 -11.83 18.87
C MET A 101 -6.57 -10.87 19.92
N GLY A 102 -7.36 -9.92 20.44
CA GLY A 102 -6.90 -8.92 21.41
C GLY A 102 -6.22 -7.71 20.79
N LEU A 103 -6.33 -7.51 19.47
CA LEU A 103 -5.83 -6.31 18.80
C LEU A 103 -6.77 -5.13 19.02
N ASP A 104 -6.33 -4.18 19.85
CA ASP A 104 -6.97 -2.89 19.96
C ASP A 104 -6.37 -1.90 18.95
N LEU A 105 -7.19 -1.49 17.97
CA LEU A 105 -6.86 -0.42 17.01
C LEU A 105 -7.51 0.92 17.36
N SER A 106 -8.14 1.10 18.52
CA SER A 106 -8.62 2.40 18.98
C SER A 106 -7.45 3.36 19.24
N ASN A 107 -6.35 2.82 19.76
CA ASN A 107 -5.04 3.46 19.78
C ASN A 107 -4.50 3.61 18.35
N GLU A 108 -3.97 4.79 18.00
CA GLU A 108 -3.46 5.04 16.66
C GLU A 108 -2.08 4.41 16.40
N ASP A 109 -1.35 4.08 17.47
CA ASP A 109 -0.02 3.49 17.39
C ASP A 109 -0.08 2.05 16.88
N LEU A 110 0.54 1.84 15.72
CA LEU A 110 0.52 0.58 14.99
C LEU A 110 1.94 0.20 14.62
N VAL A 111 2.53 -0.71 15.40
CA VAL A 111 3.90 -1.19 15.24
C VAL A 111 3.87 -2.63 14.74
N TRP A 112 4.24 -2.80 13.48
CA TRP A 112 4.42 -4.09 12.84
C TRP A 112 5.84 -4.60 13.04
N GLN A 113 5.98 -5.90 13.24
CA GLN A 113 7.26 -6.59 13.33
C GLN A 113 7.22 -7.83 12.45
N VAL A 114 8.14 -7.94 11.50
CA VAL A 114 8.22 -9.04 10.54
C VAL A 114 9.63 -9.63 10.62
N THR A 115 9.74 -10.93 10.87
CA THR A 115 11.03 -11.63 10.96
C THR A 115 11.01 -12.97 10.24
N ASP A 116 12.10 -13.28 9.54
CA ASP A 116 12.38 -14.58 8.94
C ASP A 116 13.85 -14.98 9.19
N GLN A 117 14.07 -16.12 9.85
CA GLN A 117 15.40 -16.64 10.16
C GLN A 117 16.09 -17.21 8.93
N ALA A 118 15.34 -17.70 7.93
CA ALA A 118 15.91 -18.35 6.76
C ALA A 118 16.60 -17.34 5.82
N THR A 119 15.99 -16.16 5.61
CA THR A 119 16.60 -15.06 4.84
C THR A 119 17.34 -14.04 5.70
N GLY A 120 17.19 -14.08 7.03
CA GLY A 120 17.72 -13.07 7.95
C GLY A 120 16.94 -11.75 7.92
N MET A 121 15.77 -11.70 7.29
CA MET A 121 14.95 -10.49 7.22
C MET A 121 14.43 -10.10 8.61
N ALA A 122 14.61 -8.83 8.97
CA ALA A 122 13.94 -8.18 10.08
C ALA A 122 13.42 -6.81 9.61
N LEU A 123 12.12 -6.57 9.78
CA LEU A 123 11.44 -5.34 9.38
C LEU A 123 10.47 -4.89 10.47
N ASP A 124 10.81 -3.79 11.13
CA ASP A 124 9.90 -3.04 12.00
C ASP A 124 9.26 -1.89 11.23
N ARG A 125 7.94 -1.71 11.39
CA ARG A 125 7.18 -0.66 10.69
C ARG A 125 6.12 -0.03 11.60
N SER A 126 6.39 1.20 12.06
CA SER A 126 5.40 2.03 12.73
C SER A 126 4.51 2.82 11.76
N LEU A 127 3.22 2.96 12.11
CA LEU A 127 2.21 3.81 11.49
C LEU A 127 1.60 4.83 12.48
N SER A 128 2.29 5.08 13.60
CA SER A 128 1.88 6.03 14.64
C SER A 128 1.68 7.47 14.12
N ASP A 129 2.55 7.90 13.20
CA ASP A 129 2.53 9.23 12.58
C ASP A 129 1.48 9.40 11.46
N MET A 130 0.66 8.39 11.21
CA MET A 130 -0.42 8.41 10.21
C MET A 130 -1.76 8.30 10.93
N ALA A 131 -2.47 9.40 11.17
CA ALA A 131 -3.84 9.34 11.73
C ALA A 131 -4.79 8.56 10.81
N TYR A 132 -5.81 7.90 11.39
CA TYR A 132 -6.88 7.28 10.61
C TYR A 132 -7.68 8.34 9.82
N PRO A 133 -8.15 8.03 8.59
CA PRO A 133 -9.23 8.81 8.00
C PRO A 133 -10.53 8.58 8.79
N THR A 134 -11.54 9.41 8.57
CA THR A 134 -12.87 9.23 9.20
C THR A 134 -13.98 9.34 8.18
N VAL A 135 -15.00 8.47 8.31
CA VAL A 135 -16.25 8.49 7.55
C VAL A 135 -17.41 8.77 8.51
N ALA A 136 -18.29 9.71 8.19
CA ALA A 136 -19.53 9.92 8.94
C ALA A 136 -20.50 8.73 8.74
N PRO A 137 -21.47 8.48 9.62
CA PRO A 137 -22.51 7.46 9.40
C PRO A 137 -23.15 7.55 8.00
N ILE A 138 -23.57 6.41 7.47
CA ILE A 138 -24.30 6.34 6.20
C ILE A 138 -25.69 6.95 6.42
N THR A 139 -26.13 7.79 5.48
CA THR A 139 -27.41 8.53 5.54
C THR A 139 -28.37 8.17 4.40
N SER A 140 -27.94 7.31 3.46
CA SER A 140 -28.76 6.81 2.37
C SER A 140 -29.75 5.72 2.83
N ALA A 141 -30.81 5.50 2.06
CA ALA A 141 -31.81 4.48 2.34
C ALA A 141 -31.24 3.05 2.37
N SER A 142 -31.82 2.20 3.21
CA SER A 142 -31.52 0.76 3.31
C SER A 142 -32.39 -0.11 2.38
N VAL A 143 -33.19 0.50 1.49
CA VAL A 143 -34.02 -0.20 0.51
C VAL A 143 -33.85 0.48 -0.85
N VAL A 144 -33.72 -0.32 -1.91
CA VAL A 144 -33.52 0.10 -3.30
C VAL A 144 -34.51 -0.63 -4.18
N ALA A 145 -35.37 0.13 -4.87
CA ALA A 145 -36.29 -0.43 -5.85
C ALA A 145 -35.55 -0.84 -7.13
N GLU A 146 -35.89 -2.00 -7.68
CA GLU A 146 -35.38 -2.52 -8.94
C GLU A 146 -35.53 -1.47 -10.07
N GLY A 147 -34.50 -1.33 -10.90
CA GLY A 147 -34.51 -0.38 -12.02
C GLY A 147 -34.46 1.10 -11.63
N SER A 148 -34.22 1.43 -10.36
CA SER A 148 -33.99 2.81 -9.89
C SER A 148 -32.51 3.07 -9.58
N ASP A 149 -32.06 4.31 -9.73
CA ASP A 149 -30.73 4.75 -9.26
C ASP A 149 -30.67 4.73 -7.71
N HIS A 150 -29.54 4.31 -7.14
CA HIS A 150 -29.28 4.39 -5.70
C HIS A 150 -28.04 5.26 -5.41
N THR A 151 -28.19 6.26 -4.54
CA THR A 151 -27.06 7.07 -4.06
C THR A 151 -26.69 6.67 -2.64
N LEU A 152 -25.54 6.02 -2.50
CA LEU A 152 -24.91 5.70 -1.21
C LEU A 152 -24.18 6.94 -0.70
N ALA A 153 -24.50 7.43 0.50
CA ALA A 153 -24.03 8.72 1.00
C ALA A 153 -23.76 8.74 2.52
N CYS A 154 -22.89 9.66 2.94
CA CYS A 154 -22.63 10.02 4.33
C CYS A 154 -22.49 11.54 4.47
N GLU A 155 -22.51 12.06 5.70
CA GLU A 155 -22.38 13.50 5.95
C GLU A 155 -20.99 14.07 5.58
N GLY A 156 -19.95 13.25 5.55
CA GLY A 156 -18.59 13.69 5.21
C GLY A 156 -17.51 12.62 5.35
N VAL A 157 -16.37 12.90 4.72
CA VAL A 157 -15.13 12.11 4.84
C VAL A 157 -13.96 13.06 5.10
N VAL A 158 -13.08 12.71 6.03
CA VAL A 158 -11.92 13.53 6.42
C VAL A 158 -10.64 12.71 6.43
N GLY A 159 -9.52 13.33 6.02
CA GLY A 159 -8.17 12.77 6.19
C GLY A 159 -7.81 11.59 5.27
N ALA A 160 -8.62 11.30 4.25
CA ALA A 160 -8.40 10.22 3.30
C ALA A 160 -7.71 10.71 2.01
N ASP A 161 -7.03 9.79 1.32
CA ASP A 161 -6.52 10.02 -0.05
C ASP A 161 -7.52 9.53 -1.10
N SER A 162 -8.32 8.50 -0.77
CA SER A 162 -9.38 7.99 -1.63
C SER A 162 -10.55 7.42 -0.83
N VAL A 163 -11.75 7.50 -1.40
CA VAL A 163 -12.96 6.85 -0.88
C VAL A 163 -13.39 5.74 -1.84
N ILE A 164 -13.80 4.60 -1.29
CA ILE A 164 -14.31 3.44 -2.02
C ILE A 164 -15.75 3.23 -1.59
N PHE A 165 -16.67 3.22 -2.55
CA PHE A 165 -18.08 2.90 -2.36
C PHE A 165 -18.31 1.49 -2.90
N VAL A 166 -18.97 0.64 -2.11
CA VAL A 166 -19.33 -0.73 -2.47
C VAL A 166 -20.83 -0.92 -2.25
N LEU A 167 -21.50 -1.62 -3.16
CA LEU A 167 -22.86 -2.13 -3.01
C LEU A 167 -22.92 -3.54 -3.61
N GLY A 168 -22.87 -4.56 -2.76
CA GLY A 168 -22.74 -5.95 -3.20
C GLY A 168 -21.47 -6.14 -4.05
N PRO A 169 -21.58 -6.64 -5.31
CA PRO A 169 -20.44 -6.78 -6.22
C PRO A 169 -20.00 -5.47 -6.89
N LEU A 170 -20.79 -4.39 -6.80
CA LEU A 170 -20.49 -3.12 -7.45
C LEU A 170 -19.51 -2.31 -6.61
N GLN A 171 -18.47 -1.75 -7.23
CA GLN A 171 -17.48 -0.91 -6.55
C GLN A 171 -17.09 0.31 -7.40
N LYS A 172 -17.04 1.49 -6.78
CA LYS A 172 -16.49 2.72 -7.38
C LYS A 172 -15.48 3.37 -6.43
N ARG A 173 -14.44 4.02 -6.98
CA ARG A 173 -13.37 4.66 -6.19
C ARG A 173 -13.15 6.10 -6.66
N PHE A 174 -13.04 7.00 -5.70
CA PHE A 174 -12.93 8.45 -5.90
C PHE A 174 -11.84 9.07 -5.03
N ALA A 175 -11.63 10.39 -5.18
CA ALA A 175 -10.77 11.18 -4.31
C ALA A 175 -11.26 11.16 -2.85
N GLY A 176 -10.34 11.40 -1.91
CA GLY A 176 -10.54 11.24 -0.47
C GLY A 176 -11.59 12.14 0.22
N ASN A 177 -12.18 13.09 -0.50
CA ASN A 177 -13.19 14.02 0.00
C ASN A 177 -14.61 13.76 -0.53
N VAL A 178 -14.82 12.70 -1.32
CA VAL A 178 -16.14 12.37 -1.89
C VAL A 178 -16.98 11.62 -0.86
N SER A 179 -18.11 12.19 -0.46
CA SER A 179 -19.02 11.64 0.56
C SER A 179 -20.25 10.92 0.01
N SER A 180 -20.49 10.97 -1.30
CA SER A 180 -21.61 10.28 -1.97
C SER A 180 -21.25 9.68 -3.33
N CYS A 181 -21.94 8.60 -3.70
CA CYS A 181 -21.77 7.92 -4.98
C CYS A 181 -23.11 7.34 -5.46
N THR A 182 -23.48 7.63 -6.70
CA THR A 182 -24.65 7.04 -7.36
C THR A 182 -24.26 5.77 -8.13
N PHE A 183 -24.93 4.66 -7.82
CA PHE A 183 -25.04 3.47 -8.63
C PHE A 183 -26.29 3.61 -9.50
N THR A 184 -26.13 3.50 -10.81
CA THR A 184 -27.22 3.69 -11.78
C THR A 184 -28.11 2.45 -11.84
N ALA A 185 -29.37 2.62 -12.23
CA ALA A 185 -30.31 1.54 -12.47
C ALA A 185 -29.72 0.42 -13.35
N ALA A 186 -28.95 0.76 -14.38
CA ALA A 186 -28.30 -0.19 -15.28
C ALA A 186 -27.17 -1.01 -14.61
N GLU A 187 -26.48 -0.45 -13.61
CA GLU A 187 -25.51 -1.21 -12.81
C GLU A 187 -26.21 -2.12 -11.79
N LEU A 188 -27.39 -1.71 -11.30
CA LEU A 188 -28.18 -2.43 -10.31
C LEU A 188 -29.03 -3.57 -10.90
N GLN A 189 -29.39 -3.51 -12.19
CA GLN A 189 -30.09 -4.57 -12.93
C GLN A 189 -29.39 -5.95 -12.94
N GLY A 190 -28.09 -6.00 -12.59
CA GLY A 190 -27.34 -7.25 -12.46
C GLY A 190 -27.41 -7.90 -11.08
N LEU A 191 -28.09 -7.26 -10.11
CA LEU A 191 -28.26 -7.76 -8.75
C LEU A 191 -29.55 -8.59 -8.63
N VAL A 192 -29.56 -9.59 -7.76
CA VAL A 192 -30.78 -10.34 -7.42
C VAL A 192 -31.47 -9.70 -6.22
N THR A 193 -32.76 -9.99 -6.02
CA THR A 193 -33.52 -9.54 -4.85
C THR A 193 -32.98 -10.18 -3.57
N GLU A 194 -32.05 -9.50 -2.89
CA GLU A 194 -31.45 -9.94 -1.63
C GLU A 194 -30.90 -8.75 -0.80
N LEU A 195 -30.35 -9.07 0.37
CA LEU A 195 -29.78 -8.11 1.31
C LEU A 195 -28.26 -7.96 1.08
N TYR A 196 -27.86 -6.91 0.37
CA TYR A 196 -26.45 -6.61 0.11
C TYR A 196 -25.82 -5.77 1.22
N GLN A 197 -24.52 -5.99 1.47
CA GLN A 197 -23.74 -5.06 2.26
C GLN A 197 -23.31 -3.88 1.37
N ALA A 198 -23.73 -2.67 1.76
CA ALA A 198 -23.20 -1.42 1.23
C ALA A 198 -22.08 -0.90 2.14
N THR A 199 -21.00 -0.34 1.59
CA THR A 199 -19.94 0.30 2.39
C THR A 199 -19.43 1.59 1.78
N ILE A 200 -19.06 2.53 2.65
CA ILE A 200 -18.24 3.69 2.34
C ILE A 200 -16.94 3.52 3.12
N THR A 201 -15.83 3.32 2.41
CA THR A 201 -14.52 3.09 3.01
C THR A 201 -13.55 4.19 2.61
N ALA A 202 -13.15 5.01 3.58
CA ALA A 202 -12.09 5.98 3.41
C ALA A 202 -10.74 5.32 3.65
N VAL A 203 -9.77 5.61 2.77
CA VAL A 203 -8.42 5.06 2.84
C VAL A 203 -7.40 6.19 2.79
N ARG A 204 -6.54 6.24 3.80
CA ARG A 204 -5.30 7.01 3.82
C ARG A 204 -4.13 6.06 3.60
N SER A 205 -3.20 6.36 2.72
CA SER A 205 -2.08 5.48 2.39
C SER A 205 -0.81 6.21 1.97
N ARG A 206 0.33 5.59 2.23
CA ARG A 206 1.66 6.07 1.81
C ARG A 206 2.51 4.93 1.29
N THR A 207 3.54 5.28 0.52
CA THR A 207 4.63 4.36 0.15
C THR A 207 5.93 4.93 0.70
N THR A 208 6.75 4.06 1.31
CA THR A 208 8.10 4.38 1.79
C THR A 208 8.97 3.15 1.62
N ASP A 209 10.25 3.32 1.31
CA ASP A 209 11.20 2.20 1.30
C ASP A 209 11.89 2.08 2.67
N VAL A 210 12.07 0.85 3.17
CA VAL A 210 12.69 0.54 4.46
C VAL A 210 13.70 -0.60 4.22
N GLY A 211 14.98 -0.25 4.16
CA GLY A 211 16.00 -1.16 3.61
C GLY A 211 15.61 -1.63 2.20
N ASP A 212 15.76 -2.91 1.92
CA ASP A 212 15.34 -3.53 0.65
C ASP A 212 13.84 -3.89 0.59
N VAL A 213 12.98 -3.26 1.39
CA VAL A 213 11.53 -3.50 1.38
C VAL A 213 10.74 -2.25 1.01
N ARG A 214 10.05 -2.30 -0.13
CA ARG A 214 9.07 -1.27 -0.52
C ARG A 214 7.80 -1.45 0.29
N CYS A 215 7.56 -0.56 1.24
CA CYS A 215 6.45 -0.63 2.17
C CYS A 215 5.30 0.30 1.72
N ARG A 216 4.21 -0.29 1.23
CA ARG A 216 2.91 0.38 1.17
C ARG A 216 2.24 0.27 2.54
N SER A 217 1.73 1.37 3.06
CA SER A 217 1.02 1.41 4.35
C SER A 217 -0.31 2.09 4.18
N ALA A 218 -1.37 1.56 4.78
CA ALA A 218 -2.71 2.13 4.73
C ALA A 218 -3.43 2.04 6.08
N LYS A 219 -4.19 3.09 6.41
CA LYS A 219 -5.23 3.08 7.43
C LYS A 219 -6.57 3.34 6.75
N ALA A 220 -7.58 2.59 7.14
CA ALA A 220 -8.93 2.69 6.60
C ALA A 220 -9.96 2.81 7.72
N ASP A 221 -10.99 3.62 7.46
CA ASP A 221 -12.21 3.70 8.26
C ASP A 221 -13.38 3.39 7.34
N SER A 222 -14.19 2.42 7.73
CA SER A 222 -15.29 1.90 6.93
C SER A 222 -16.61 2.06 7.67
N ARG A 223 -17.63 2.52 6.95
CA ARG A 223 -19.03 2.49 7.40
C ARG A 223 -19.77 1.50 6.52
N ALA A 224 -20.60 0.67 7.13
CA ALA A 224 -21.40 -0.34 6.46
C ALA A 224 -22.88 -0.22 6.86
N LEU A 225 -23.74 -0.51 5.90
CA LEU A 225 -25.20 -0.61 6.06
C LEU A 225 -25.67 -1.82 5.25
N MET A 226 -26.69 -2.52 5.73
CA MET A 226 -27.37 -3.54 4.92
C MET A 226 -28.44 -2.86 4.05
N VAL A 227 -28.38 -3.11 2.74
CA VAL A 227 -29.28 -2.56 1.74
C VAL A 227 -30.04 -3.69 1.07
N LEU A 228 -31.36 -3.66 1.19
CA LEU A 228 -32.27 -4.58 0.50
C LEU A 228 -32.50 -4.05 -0.92
N VAL A 229 -32.22 -4.87 -1.92
CA VAL A 229 -32.63 -4.61 -3.32
C VAL A 229 -33.90 -5.40 -3.57
N GLU A 230 -34.97 -4.72 -3.98
CA GLU A 230 -36.34 -5.25 -4.17
C GLU A 230 -36.94 -4.88 -5.52
#